data_AF-A0A0L6X286-F1
#
_entry.id   AF-A0A0L6X286-F1
#
_cell.length_a   1.000
_cell.length_b   1.000
_cell.length_c   1.000
_cell.angle_alpha   90.00
_cell.angle_beta   90.00
_cell.angle_gamma   90.00
#
_symmetry.space_group_name_H-M   'P 1'
#
loop_
_entity.id
_entity.type
_entity.pdbx_description
1 polymer ?
#
loop_
_entity_poly.entity_id
_entity_poly.type
_entity_poly.pdbx_seq_one_letter_code
_entity_poly.pdbx_strand_id
1 'polypeptide(L)'
;PSPAKVSAGDTPPNSHLWIPVWEHYLPHCYIVASTPSANSLKLQVEIEMTDTQQTQSVVTLLDSGTTGLFLNTDYVQQHCLTTLPLAHPIPVYNVDDMLNEAGSICLVVDLVLHYKDHSK
;
A
#
# COMPACT_ATOMS: atom_id res chain seq x y z
N PRO A 1 -15.49 53.29 27.58
CA PRO A 1 -15.93 52.02 26.97
C PRO A 1 -16.04 52.17 25.44
N SER A 2 -15.00 51.76 24.71
CA SER A 2 -14.98 51.67 23.25
C SER A 2 -15.19 50.21 22.84
N PRO A 3 -15.91 49.92 21.74
CA PRO A 3 -16.13 48.55 21.31
C PRO A 3 -14.86 47.94 20.72
N ALA A 4 -14.62 46.68 21.07
CA ALA A 4 -13.50 45.88 20.62
C ALA A 4 -13.55 45.66 19.10
N LYS A 5 -12.41 45.85 18.45
CA LYS A 5 -12.17 45.50 17.06
C LYS A 5 -12.08 43.97 16.96
N VAL A 6 -13.10 43.34 16.39
CA VAL A 6 -13.08 41.92 16.02
C VAL A 6 -11.92 41.71 15.04
N SER A 7 -10.90 40.97 15.49
CA SER A 7 -9.84 40.48 14.62
C SER A 7 -10.45 39.41 13.72
N ALA A 8 -10.44 39.65 12.41
CA ALA A 8 -10.80 38.64 11.44
C ALA A 8 -9.88 37.44 11.65
N GLY A 9 -10.49 36.27 11.88
CA GLY A 9 -9.79 35.03 12.15
C GLY A 9 -8.88 34.65 10.99
N ASP A 10 -7.66 34.27 11.33
CA ASP A 10 -6.78 33.48 10.49
C ASP A 10 -7.53 32.21 10.08
N THR A 11 -8.08 32.23 8.87
CA THR A 11 -8.55 31.00 8.23
C THR A 11 -7.28 30.22 7.90
N PRO A 12 -7.06 29.01 8.44
CA PRO A 12 -5.88 28.24 8.08
C PRO A 12 -5.92 27.99 6.57
N PRO A 13 -4.77 28.06 5.87
CA PRO A 13 -4.74 27.80 4.45
C PRO A 13 -5.31 26.41 4.21
N ASN A 14 -6.29 26.35 3.31
CA ASN A 14 -6.92 25.14 2.81
C ASN A 14 -5.83 24.09 2.55
N SER A 15 -5.79 23.05 3.39
CA SER A 15 -4.91 21.91 3.22
C SER A 15 -5.42 21.12 2.02
N HIS A 16 -5.15 21.62 0.82
CA HIS A 16 -5.05 20.75 -0.35
C HIS A 16 -4.03 19.69 0.05
N LEU A 17 -4.54 18.50 0.36
CA LEU A 17 -3.75 17.32 0.69
C LEU A 17 -2.65 17.25 -0.38
N TRP A 18 -1.42 17.49 0.03
CA TRP A 18 -0.29 17.42 -0.89
C TRP A 18 -0.08 15.95 -1.20
N ILE A 19 -0.71 15.50 -2.29
CA ILE A 19 -0.56 14.14 -2.78
C ILE A 19 0.86 14.03 -3.33
N PRO A 20 1.69 13.11 -2.80
CA PRO A 20 3.03 12.90 -3.34
C PRO A 20 2.97 12.57 -4.82
N VAL A 21 3.92 13.09 -5.61
CA VAL A 21 3.95 12.88 -7.07
C VAL A 21 3.93 11.39 -7.44
N TRP A 22 4.52 10.52 -6.61
CA TRP A 22 4.51 9.08 -6.86
C TRP A 22 3.13 8.44 -6.77
N GLU A 23 2.22 8.96 -5.93
CA GLU A 23 0.87 8.41 -5.76
C GLU A 23 0.03 8.61 -7.02
N HIS A 24 0.30 9.66 -7.80
CA HIS A 24 -0.33 9.89 -9.11
C HIS A 24 0.03 8.84 -10.17
N TYR A 25 1.10 8.07 -9.97
CA TYR A 25 1.47 6.99 -10.89
C TYR A 25 0.90 5.63 -10.48
N LEU A 26 0.20 5.55 -9.35
CA LEU A 26 -0.46 4.31 -8.97
C LEU A 26 -1.71 4.05 -9.84
N PRO A 27 -2.01 2.78 -10.14
CA PRO A 27 -3.26 2.42 -10.79
C PRO A 27 -4.48 2.91 -10.03
N HIS A 28 -5.52 3.33 -10.75
CA HIS A 28 -6.79 3.74 -10.15
C HIS A 28 -7.63 2.57 -9.64
N CYS A 29 -7.35 1.35 -10.10
CA CYS A 29 -7.94 0.13 -9.59
C CYS A 29 -7.03 -1.06 -9.90
N TYR A 30 -7.24 -2.16 -9.18
CA TYR A 30 -6.64 -3.46 -9.49
C TYR A 30 -7.73 -4.49 -9.73
N ILE A 31 -7.45 -5.45 -10.62
CA ILE A 31 -8.26 -6.65 -10.81
C ILE A 31 -7.39 -7.84 -10.40
N VAL A 32 -7.89 -8.69 -9.50
CA VAL A 32 -7.17 -9.86 -8.98
C VAL A 32 -7.95 -11.15 -9.25
N ALA A 33 -7.21 -12.19 -9.64
CA ALA A 33 -7.77 -13.52 -9.92
C ALA A 33 -7.33 -14.57 -8.89
N SER A 34 -6.64 -14.14 -7.82
CA SER A 34 -5.87 -15.06 -6.99
C SER A 34 -6.78 -15.89 -6.08
N THR A 35 -7.01 -17.14 -6.48
CA THR A 35 -7.58 -18.17 -5.61
C THR A 35 -6.45 -19.04 -5.08
N PRO A 36 -6.26 -19.16 -3.75
CA PRO A 36 -5.30 -20.10 -3.19
C PRO A 36 -5.57 -21.51 -3.72
N SER A 37 -4.57 -22.16 -4.29
CA SER A 37 -4.70 -23.53 -4.78
C SER A 37 -3.50 -24.37 -4.36
N ALA A 38 -3.65 -25.70 -4.41
CA ALA A 38 -2.54 -26.62 -4.16
C ALA A 38 -1.39 -26.46 -5.19
N ASN A 39 -1.68 -25.86 -6.35
CA ASN A 39 -0.73 -25.64 -7.44
C ASN A 39 -0.11 -24.24 -7.42
N SER A 40 -0.38 -23.44 -6.39
CA SER A 40 0.21 -22.12 -6.21
C SER A 40 1.74 -22.23 -6.05
N LEU A 41 2.49 -21.50 -6.88
CA LEU A 41 3.95 -21.44 -6.77
C LEU A 41 4.35 -20.52 -5.61
N LYS A 42 4.90 -21.12 -4.56
CA LYS A 42 5.38 -20.40 -3.39
C LYS A 42 6.89 -20.28 -3.43
N LEU A 43 7.41 -19.07 -3.26
CA LEU A 43 8.83 -18.79 -3.21
C LEU A 43 9.21 -18.25 -1.84
N GLN A 44 10.30 -18.77 -1.29
CA GLN A 44 10.96 -18.13 -0.16
C GLN A 44 11.79 -16.96 -0.70
N VAL A 45 11.46 -15.76 -0.24
CA VAL A 45 12.13 -14.50 -0.59
C VAL A 45 12.53 -13.79 0.70
N GLU A 46 13.35 -12.76 0.56
CA GLU A 46 13.67 -11.85 1.65
C GLU A 46 13.10 -10.48 1.33
N ILE A 47 12.45 -9.85 2.30
CA ILE A 47 12.03 -8.46 2.20
C ILE A 47 12.86 -7.65 3.19
N GLU A 48 13.38 -6.52 2.73
CA GLU A 48 14.14 -5.58 3.52
C GLU A 48 13.39 -4.25 3.58
N MET A 49 13.16 -3.73 4.78
CA MET A 49 12.53 -2.42 4.95
C MET A 49 13.52 -1.30 4.63
N THR A 50 13.14 -0.36 3.78
CA THR A 50 14.06 0.70 3.32
C THR A 50 14.43 1.71 4.42
N ASP A 51 13.60 1.83 5.46
CA ASP A 51 13.78 2.77 6.57
C ASP A 51 14.68 2.25 7.69
N THR A 52 14.60 0.96 7.99
CA THR A 52 15.29 0.29 9.11
C THR A 52 16.38 -0.66 8.65
N GLN A 53 16.39 -1.01 7.36
CA GLN A 53 17.21 -2.08 6.76
C GLN A 53 17.03 -3.44 7.45
N GLN A 54 15.91 -3.64 8.14
CA GLN A 54 15.58 -4.92 8.72
C GLN A 54 15.12 -5.87 7.62
N THR A 55 15.80 -7.01 7.50
CA THR A 55 15.45 -8.07 6.56
C THR A 55 14.68 -9.19 7.24
N GLN A 56 13.66 -9.73 6.57
CA GLN A 56 12.93 -10.92 7.01
C GLN A 56 12.64 -11.86 5.85
N SER A 57 12.75 -13.16 6.13
CA SER A 57 12.39 -14.19 5.16
C SER A 57 10.89 -14.44 5.17
N VAL A 58 10.29 -14.45 3.98
CA VAL A 58 8.85 -14.60 3.79
C VAL A 58 8.57 -15.57 2.65
N VAL A 59 7.52 -16.38 2.80
CA VAL A 59 7.01 -17.23 1.72
C VAL A 59 5.95 -16.44 0.97
N THR A 60 6.24 -16.08 -0.27
CA THR A 60 5.35 -15.31 -1.14
C THR A 60 4.76 -16.17 -2.24
N LEU A 61 3.60 -15.76 -2.74
CA LEU A 61 2.98 -16.35 -3.92
C LEU A 61 3.58 -15.67 -5.16
N LEU A 62 4.19 -16.45 -6.05
CA LEU A 62 4.52 -15.96 -7.39
C LEU A 62 3.31 -16.18 -8.31
N ASP A 63 2.70 -15.08 -8.72
CA ASP A 63 1.54 -15.07 -9.60
C ASP A 63 1.86 -14.22 -10.83
N SER A 64 1.89 -14.82 -12.03
CA SER A 64 2.09 -14.07 -13.27
C SER A 64 0.82 -13.38 -13.76
N GLY A 65 -0.32 -13.63 -13.12
CA GLY A 65 -1.61 -13.03 -13.44
C GLY A 65 -1.88 -11.72 -12.69
N THR A 66 -1.03 -11.31 -11.75
CA THR A 66 -1.18 -10.03 -11.04
C THR A 66 -0.43 -8.90 -11.75
N THR A 67 -1.03 -7.71 -11.76
CA THR A 67 -0.40 -6.48 -12.28
C THR A 67 0.49 -5.79 -11.24
N GLY A 68 0.42 -6.20 -9.98
CA GLY A 68 1.15 -5.56 -8.88
C GLY A 68 1.64 -6.52 -7.80
N LEU A 69 2.43 -5.98 -6.88
CA LEU A 69 2.87 -6.64 -5.66
C LEU A 69 1.93 -6.23 -4.52
N PHE A 70 1.41 -7.21 -3.80
CA PHE A 70 0.48 -6.99 -2.70
C PHE A 70 0.97 -7.70 -1.44
N LEU A 71 0.70 -7.09 -0.30
CA LEU A 71 0.94 -7.68 1.01
C LEU A 71 -0.36 -7.70 1.81
N ASN A 72 -0.54 -8.78 2.56
CA ASN A 72 -1.69 -8.91 3.44
C ASN A 72 -1.55 -7.93 4.62
N THR A 73 -2.61 -7.17 4.92
CA THR A 73 -2.65 -6.24 6.05
C THR A 73 -2.34 -6.89 7.40
N ASP A 74 -2.77 -8.13 7.63
CA ASP A 74 -2.47 -8.87 8.85
C ASP A 74 -0.97 -9.15 8.98
N TYR A 75 -0.30 -9.44 7.85
CA TYR A 75 1.14 -9.65 7.81
C TYR A 75 1.90 -8.35 8.13
N VAL A 76 1.46 -7.23 7.54
CA VAL A 76 2.01 -5.90 7.81
C VAL A 76 1.91 -5.57 9.31
N GLN A 77 0.75 -5.83 9.93
CA GLN A 77 0.53 -5.57 11.35
C GLN A 77 1.32 -6.50 12.25
N GLN A 78 1.33 -7.80 11.97
CA GLN A 78 2.06 -8.79 12.76
C GLN A 78 3.57 -8.52 12.79
N HIS A 79 4.12 -7.99 11.70
CA HIS A 79 5.54 -7.69 11.55
C HIS A 79 5.89 -6.22 11.78
N CYS A 80 4.92 -5.39 12.18
CA CYS A 80 5.10 -3.96 12.44
C CYS A 80 5.80 -3.21 11.29
N LEU A 81 5.45 -3.51 10.04
CA LEU A 81 6.08 -2.87 8.88
C LEU A 81 5.68 -1.39 8.80
N THR A 82 6.64 -0.51 8.50
CA THR A 82 6.37 0.92 8.34
C THR A 82 5.55 1.16 7.07
N THR A 83 4.36 1.74 7.21
CA THR A 83 3.45 2.01 6.09
C THR A 83 3.22 3.51 5.90
N LEU A 84 2.90 3.87 4.66
CA LEU A 84 2.45 5.22 4.29
C LEU A 84 0.98 5.14 3.86
N PRO A 85 0.09 5.99 4.41
CA PRO A 85 -1.28 6.04 3.95
C PRO A 85 -1.37 6.66 2.56
N LEU A 86 -2.24 6.09 1.73
CA LEU A 86 -2.63 6.70 0.45
C LEU A 86 -3.64 7.81 0.72
N ALA A 87 -3.54 8.91 -0.02
CA ALA A 87 -4.56 9.97 0.00
C ALA A 87 -5.89 9.47 -0.59
N HIS A 88 -5.83 8.58 -1.58
CA HIS A 88 -7.01 7.93 -2.16
C HIS A 88 -6.86 6.40 -2.12
N PRO A 89 -7.76 5.67 -1.43
CA PRO A 89 -7.77 4.21 -1.49
C PRO A 89 -7.94 3.70 -2.92
N ILE A 90 -7.20 2.65 -3.27
CA ILE A 90 -7.29 2.02 -4.59
C ILE A 90 -8.23 0.82 -4.50
N PRO A 91 -9.39 0.85 -5.16
CA PRO A 91 -10.31 -0.29 -5.16
C PRO A 91 -9.68 -1.52 -5.83
N VAL A 92 -9.91 -2.67 -5.21
CA VAL A 92 -9.52 -3.98 -5.75
C VAL A 92 -10.79 -4.73 -6.12
N TYR A 93 -10.84 -5.23 -7.34
CA TYR A 93 -11.93 -6.04 -7.87
C TYR A 93 -11.45 -7.45 -8.12
N ASN A 94 -12.35 -8.42 -8.00
CA ASN A 94 -12.13 -9.77 -8.49
C ASN A 94 -12.34 -9.81 -10.00
N VAL A 95 -11.95 -10.93 -10.65
CA VAL A 95 -12.16 -11.14 -12.09
C VAL A 95 -13.62 -11.16 -12.56
N ASP A 96 -14.56 -11.30 -11.63
CA ASP A 96 -16.01 -11.21 -11.89
C ASP A 96 -16.56 -9.78 -11.71
N ASP A 97 -15.68 -8.78 -11.63
CA ASP A 97 -15.96 -7.36 -11.43
C ASP A 97 -16.62 -7.02 -10.08
N MET A 98 -16.72 -7.98 -9.15
CA MET A 98 -17.16 -7.72 -7.78
C MET A 98 -16.02 -7.14 -6.94
N LEU A 99 -16.36 -6.33 -5.94
CA LEU A 99 -15.37 -5.79 -5.00
C LEU A 99 -14.66 -6.94 -4.27
N ASN A 100 -13.35 -6.85 -4.13
CA ASN A 100 -12.59 -7.82 -3.36
C ASN A 100 -13.01 -7.77 -1.87
N GLU A 101 -13.14 -8.94 -1.23
CA GLU A 101 -13.56 -9.06 0.17
C GLU A 101 -12.57 -8.43 1.15
N ALA A 102 -11.28 -8.35 0.79
CA ALA A 102 -10.28 -7.65 1.60
C ALA A 102 -10.38 -6.12 1.45
N GLY A 103 -11.24 -5.62 0.56
CA GLY A 103 -11.50 -4.21 0.36
C GLY A 103 -10.50 -3.52 -0.57
N SER A 104 -10.23 -2.25 -0.29
CA SER A 104 -9.34 -1.39 -1.07
C SER A 104 -7.94 -1.35 -0.46
N ILE A 105 -6.93 -1.05 -1.28
CA ILE A 105 -5.58 -0.77 -0.81
C ILE A 105 -5.56 0.66 -0.28
N CYS A 106 -5.28 0.80 1.02
CA CYS A 106 -5.21 2.10 1.69
C CYS A 106 -3.79 2.49 2.12
N LEU A 107 -2.86 1.54 2.07
CA LEU A 107 -1.50 1.68 2.60
C LEU A 107 -0.51 1.19 1.55
N VAL A 108 0.65 1.82 1.51
CA VAL A 108 1.83 1.33 0.81
C VAL A 108 2.95 1.07 1.80
N VAL A 109 3.83 0.15 1.46
CA VAL A 109 5.07 -0.14 2.18
C VAL A 109 6.20 -0.06 1.16
N ASP A 110 7.31 0.54 1.57
CA ASP A 110 8.52 0.64 0.75
C ASP A 110 9.51 -0.44 1.21
N LEU A 111 9.78 -1.39 0.33
CA LEU A 111 10.57 -2.59 0.62
C LEU A 111 11.51 -2.87 -0.56
N VAL A 112 12.67 -3.43 -0.24
CA VAL A 112 13.51 -4.12 -1.23
C VAL A 112 13.21 -5.61 -1.16
N LEU A 113 12.83 -6.19 -2.30
CA LEU A 113 12.62 -7.62 -2.44
C LEU A 113 13.89 -8.29 -2.93
N HIS A 114 14.45 -9.21 -2.14
CA HIS A 114 15.60 -10.02 -2.51
C HIS A 114 15.18 -11.46 -2.83
N TYR A 115 15.67 -11.98 -3.95
CA TYR A 115 15.57 -13.38 -4.31
C TYR A 115 16.85 -13.83 -5.00
N LYS A 116 17.63 -14.67 -4.30
CA LYS A 116 18.99 -15.06 -4.73
C LYS A 116 19.82 -13.80 -4.97
N ASP A 117 20.47 -13.68 -6.13
CA ASP A 117 21.32 -12.54 -6.48
C ASP A 117 20.55 -11.38 -7.13
N HIS A 118 19.22 -11.35 -6.99
CA HIS A 118 18.35 -10.32 -7.56
C HIS A 118 17.69 -9.49 -6.45
N SER A 119 17.67 -8.17 -6.64
CA SER A 119 16.95 -7.21 -5.81
C SER A 119 16.03 -6.33 -6.65
N LYS A 120 14.86 -5.97 -6.10
CA LYS A 120 13.88 -5.07 -6.70
C LYS A 120 13.24 -4.13 -5.72
#